data_AF-A0A5D0QAI4-F1
#
_entry.id   AF-A0A5D0QAI4-F1
#
_cell.length_a   1.000
_cell.length_b   1.000
_cell.length_c   1.000
_cell.angle_alpha   90.00
_cell.angle_beta   90.00
_cell.angle_gamma   90.00
#
_symmetry.space_group_name_H-M   'P 1'
#
loop_
_entity.id
_entity.type
_entity.pdbx_description
1 polymer ?
#
loop_
_entity_poly.entity_id
_entity_poly.type
_entity_poly.pdbx_seq_one_letter_code
_entity_poly.pdbx_strand_id
1 'polypeptide(L)'
;MFLVYYCGHAERASDGELILTLADTTRKQLEYTGLRMSDLQRAIMTSRAQIRVLILDCCFSGAALPSVLGNDDADAIINAARIEGAFILTSSAANKTSNAPPGEQYTAFTGVMIEVLREGIPEGPETISLNDLYTALDWKLRARNHPAPKRVNNGTASEIALVRNNAFDPRAKAPDAGGPAYMSLYSQVADADNEPRSRIIALEEITDKAKKGKEDFRIALTIIATNTDLPLLFQINAIYQLSLLGEVPAAVAGLQTMTVNASAEALEEAHRTLTLPSSTQEWLEQLKQDNWNAPFQRYQRWHMHLTDADLWGIHMARMMRAMRLDINTCIAAVDQLANVLKDTDLAISTVKGLRRDGSFTHIEHEALDDFLRKLTIT
;
A
#
# COMPACT_ATOMS: atom_id res chain seq x y z
N MET A 1 10.15 -16.61 24.78
CA MET A 1 9.80 -15.37 24.08
C MET A 1 10.06 -14.19 25.01
N PHE A 2 10.59 -13.08 24.49
CA PHE A 2 10.69 -11.79 25.17
C PHE A 2 9.84 -10.79 24.39
N LEU A 3 8.86 -10.18 25.04
CA LEU A 3 7.95 -9.22 24.41
C LEU A 3 8.02 -7.91 25.18
N VAL A 4 8.22 -6.82 24.44
CA VAL A 4 8.12 -5.46 24.94
C VAL A 4 6.99 -4.77 24.19
N TYR A 5 6.06 -4.21 24.95
CA TYR A 5 5.03 -3.31 24.44
C TYR A 5 5.20 -1.96 25.11
N TYR A 6 5.30 -0.90 24.32
CA TYR A 6 5.38 0.47 24.80
C TYR A 6 4.29 1.31 24.14
N CYS A 7 3.56 2.08 24.94
CA CYS A 7 2.58 3.06 24.49
C CYS A 7 2.80 4.37 25.24
N GLY A 8 3.00 5.46 24.52
CA GLY A 8 3.36 6.75 25.12
C GLY A 8 3.97 7.74 24.13
N HIS A 9 4.57 8.81 24.65
CA HIS A 9 5.23 9.81 23.81
C HIS A 9 6.69 9.47 23.58
N ALA A 10 7.21 9.89 22.43
CA ALA A 10 8.64 9.85 22.18
C ALA A 10 9.09 11.21 21.64
N GLU A 11 10.28 11.64 22.03
CA GLU A 11 10.92 12.87 21.57
C GLU A 11 12.29 12.55 20.97
N ARG A 12 12.77 13.39 20.06
CA ARG A 12 14.12 13.28 19.52
C ARG A 12 15.09 14.05 20.41
N ALA A 13 16.20 13.40 20.75
CA ALA A 13 17.35 14.03 21.39
C ALA A 13 18.09 14.95 20.42
N SER A 14 19.07 15.68 20.96
CA SER A 14 19.90 16.62 20.20
C SER A 14 20.75 15.94 19.11
N ASP A 15 21.13 14.69 19.34
CA ASP A 15 21.83 13.80 18.41
C ASP A 15 20.90 13.12 17.37
N GLY A 16 19.59 13.38 17.45
CA GLY A 16 18.57 12.78 16.59
C GLY A 16 18.05 11.42 17.06
N GLU A 17 18.59 10.83 18.12
CA GLU A 17 18.14 9.57 18.71
C GLU A 17 16.71 9.70 19.26
N LEU A 18 15.91 8.65 19.11
CA LEU A 18 14.57 8.59 19.70
C LEU A 18 14.66 8.24 21.20
N ILE A 19 14.00 9.04 22.03
CA ILE A 19 13.86 8.82 23.47
C ILE A 19 12.39 8.59 23.80
N LEU A 20 12.10 7.45 24.41
CA LEU A 20 10.77 7.11 24.93
C LEU A 20 10.55 7.82 26.26
N THR A 21 9.46 8.55 26.37
CA THR A 21 9.09 9.22 27.62
C THR A 21 8.53 8.23 28.63
N LEU A 22 8.87 8.44 29.89
CA LEU A 22 8.35 7.75 31.07
C LEU A 22 7.54 8.75 31.91
N ALA A 23 6.88 8.28 32.96
CA ALA A 23 5.97 9.11 33.77
C ALA A 23 6.62 10.39 34.31
N ASP A 24 7.91 10.35 34.68
CA ASP A 24 8.65 11.47 35.25
C ASP A 24 9.59 12.17 34.24
N THR A 25 9.47 11.84 32.94
CA THR A 25 10.32 12.46 31.91
C THR A 25 9.97 13.93 31.74
N THR A 26 10.99 14.79 31.78
CA THR A 26 10.81 16.23 31.49
C THR A 26 11.63 16.64 30.28
N ARG A 27 11.10 17.56 29.47
CA ARG A 27 11.76 18.03 28.26
C ARG A 27 13.15 18.64 28.51
N LYS A 28 13.37 19.24 29.69
CA LYS A 28 14.66 19.82 30.09
C LYS A 28 15.73 18.78 30.41
N GLN A 29 15.31 17.56 30.76
CA GLN A 29 16.19 16.46 31.18
C GLN A 29 15.87 15.19 30.40
N LEU A 30 15.39 15.33 29.15
CA LEU A 30 14.89 14.24 28.32
C LEU A 30 15.91 13.10 28.23
N GLU A 31 17.19 13.44 28.02
CA GLU A 31 18.29 12.48 27.89
C GLU A 31 18.63 11.70 29.16
N TYR A 32 18.21 12.19 30.33
CA TYR A 32 18.49 11.57 31.64
C TYR A 32 17.26 10.92 32.27
N THR A 33 16.07 11.35 31.88
CA THR A 33 14.79 10.95 32.50
C THR A 33 13.89 10.16 31.56
N GLY A 34 14.24 10.08 30.27
CA GLY A 34 13.61 9.20 29.29
C GLY A 34 14.46 7.95 29.01
N LEU A 35 13.86 6.98 28.33
CA LEU A 35 14.52 5.74 27.90
C LEU A 35 15.02 5.91 26.47
N ARG A 36 16.35 5.92 26.29
CA ARG A 36 16.97 5.92 24.96
C ARG A 36 16.61 4.64 24.20
N MET A 37 16.26 4.78 22.92
CA MET A 37 15.87 3.65 22.08
C MET A 37 17.03 2.65 21.93
N SER A 38 18.28 3.12 21.83
CA SER A 38 19.46 2.26 21.75
C SER A 38 19.65 1.36 22.97
N ASP A 39 19.30 1.84 24.17
CA ASP A 39 19.36 1.03 25.39
C ASP A 39 18.29 -0.06 25.41
N LEU A 40 17.06 0.27 24.99
CA LEU A 40 15.99 -0.73 24.84
C LEU A 40 16.37 -1.78 23.78
N GLN A 41 16.89 -1.35 22.64
CA GLN A 41 17.39 -2.25 21.60
C GLN A 41 18.47 -3.18 22.18
N ARG A 42 19.48 -2.63 22.86
CA ARG A 42 20.56 -3.44 23.47
C ARG A 42 19.99 -4.49 24.43
N ALA A 43 19.00 -4.13 25.25
CA ALA A 43 18.33 -5.06 26.16
C ALA A 43 17.60 -6.20 25.40
N ILE A 44 16.92 -5.87 24.31
CA ILE A 44 16.26 -6.86 23.44
C ILE A 44 17.29 -7.79 22.79
N MET A 45 18.35 -7.23 22.24
CA MET A 45 19.38 -7.94 21.47
C MET A 45 20.21 -8.88 22.34
N THR A 46 20.51 -8.47 23.57
CA THR A 46 21.26 -9.29 24.54
C THR A 46 20.39 -10.34 25.25
N SER A 47 19.07 -10.33 25.02
CA SER A 47 18.16 -11.34 25.55
C SER A 47 18.50 -12.73 25.02
N ARG A 48 18.46 -13.74 25.93
CA ARG A 48 18.59 -15.16 25.58
C ARG A 48 17.33 -15.76 24.94
N ALA A 49 16.24 -15.00 24.86
CA ALA A 49 15.00 -15.48 24.26
C ALA A 49 15.20 -15.73 22.76
N GLN A 50 14.80 -16.89 22.25
CA GLN A 50 14.84 -17.18 20.81
C GLN A 50 14.00 -16.18 20.01
N ILE A 51 12.88 -15.76 20.59
CA ILE A 51 11.89 -14.91 19.96
C ILE A 51 11.79 -13.60 20.73
N ARG A 52 11.93 -12.49 20.01
CA ARG A 52 12.00 -11.12 20.54
C ARG A 52 10.98 -10.28 19.79
N VAL A 53 10.02 -9.73 20.52
CA VAL A 53 8.92 -8.96 19.95
C VAL A 53 8.96 -7.56 20.54
N LEU A 54 8.95 -6.54 19.68
CA LEU A 54 8.85 -5.14 20.06
C LEU A 54 7.60 -4.52 19.41
N ILE A 55 6.65 -4.08 20.22
CA ILE A 55 5.46 -3.38 19.77
C ILE A 55 5.51 -1.94 20.30
N LEU A 56 5.52 -0.96 19.40
CA LEU A 56 5.60 0.46 19.72
C LEU A 56 4.36 1.20 19.26
N ASP A 57 3.59 1.70 20.21
CA ASP A 57 2.50 2.64 19.98
C ASP A 57 2.87 4.05 20.45
N CYS A 58 3.71 4.72 19.67
CA CYS A 58 4.17 6.07 19.96
C CYS A 58 4.37 6.91 18.70
N CYS A 59 4.34 8.23 18.89
CA CYS A 59 4.72 9.19 17.85
C CYS A 59 6.17 8.91 17.42
N PHE A 60 6.50 9.02 16.13
CA PHE A 60 7.83 8.71 15.59
C PHE A 60 8.24 7.23 15.64
N SER A 61 7.37 6.30 16.04
CA SER A 61 7.68 4.85 16.03
C SER A 61 8.10 4.33 14.65
N GLY A 62 7.53 4.85 13.56
CA GLY A 62 8.00 4.55 12.20
C GLY A 62 9.40 5.09 11.87
N ALA A 63 9.83 6.19 12.50
CA ALA A 63 11.19 6.70 12.38
C ALA A 63 12.19 5.92 13.25
N ALA A 64 11.69 5.16 14.22
CA ALA A 64 12.50 4.21 14.96
C ALA A 64 12.98 3.08 14.05
N LEU A 65 12.27 2.75 12.95
CA LEU A 65 12.64 1.64 12.06
C LEU A 65 14.05 1.82 11.45
N PRO A 66 14.41 2.93 10.77
CA PRO A 66 15.79 3.14 10.33
C PRO A 66 16.81 3.14 11.46
N SER A 67 16.49 3.72 12.63
CA SER A 67 17.40 3.72 13.80
C SER A 67 17.52 2.37 14.51
N VAL A 68 16.54 1.47 14.33
CA VAL A 68 16.60 0.06 14.75
C VAL A 68 17.34 -0.78 13.70
N LEU A 69 17.29 -0.36 12.44
CA LEU A 69 17.99 -0.98 11.32
C LEU A 69 19.42 -0.44 11.11
N GLY A 70 19.83 0.59 11.87
CA GLY A 70 21.11 1.28 11.76
C GLY A 70 21.15 2.26 10.59
N ASN A 71 21.36 3.56 10.87
CA ASN A 71 21.78 4.53 9.87
C ASN A 71 23.32 4.56 9.85
N ASP A 72 23.90 3.76 8.96
CA ASP A 72 25.01 4.09 8.07
C ASP A 72 25.53 2.79 7.45
N ASP A 73 25.67 2.81 6.12
CA ASP A 73 26.02 1.70 5.23
C ASP A 73 24.97 0.57 5.11
N ALA A 74 24.73 0.14 3.87
CA ALA A 74 23.85 -0.97 3.51
C ALA A 74 24.18 -2.30 4.25
N ASP A 75 25.37 -2.38 4.87
CA ASP A 75 25.82 -3.49 5.70
C ASP A 75 25.25 -3.48 7.14
N ALA A 76 24.81 -2.33 7.69
CA ALA A 76 24.18 -2.25 9.01
C ALA A 76 22.70 -2.67 9.00
N ILE A 77 22.00 -2.34 7.91
CA ILE A 77 20.64 -2.80 7.58
C ILE A 77 20.57 -4.32 7.62
N ILE A 78 21.61 -4.95 7.08
CA ILE A 78 21.78 -6.40 7.09
C ILE A 78 22.09 -6.91 8.50
N ASN A 79 22.85 -6.20 9.34
CA ASN A 79 23.31 -6.72 10.64
C ASN A 79 22.29 -6.64 11.78
N ALA A 80 21.45 -5.61 11.87
CA ALA A 80 20.39 -5.54 12.90
C ALA A 80 19.17 -6.41 12.52
N ALA A 81 18.88 -6.54 11.22
CA ALA A 81 17.89 -7.46 10.68
C ALA A 81 18.38 -8.92 10.59
N ARG A 82 19.66 -9.22 10.86
CA ARG A 82 20.23 -10.59 10.78
C ARG A 82 20.00 -11.49 11.98
N ILE A 83 19.28 -11.04 13.02
CA ILE A 83 18.98 -11.90 14.16
C ILE A 83 17.69 -12.67 13.89
N GLU A 84 17.85 -13.97 13.69
CA GLU A 84 16.75 -14.92 13.60
C GLU A 84 15.85 -14.78 14.84
N GLY A 85 14.53 -14.62 14.64
CA GLY A 85 13.55 -14.55 15.73
C GLY A 85 13.17 -13.16 16.22
N ALA A 86 13.47 -12.07 15.51
CA ALA A 86 13.02 -10.72 15.86
C ALA A 86 11.75 -10.29 15.07
N PHE A 87 10.80 -9.66 15.76
CA PHE A 87 9.59 -9.07 15.16
C PHE A 87 9.32 -7.69 15.78
N ILE A 88 9.13 -6.68 14.93
CA ILE A 88 8.87 -5.30 15.34
C ILE A 88 7.58 -4.84 14.69
N LEU A 89 6.70 -4.25 15.48
CA LEU A 89 5.42 -3.71 15.07
C LEU A 89 5.27 -2.28 15.60
N THR A 90 4.85 -1.35 14.75
CA THR A 90 4.73 0.07 15.10
C THR A 90 3.40 0.65 14.63
N SER A 91 2.82 1.59 15.37
CA SER A 91 1.48 2.13 15.12
C SER A 91 1.33 3.14 13.98
N SER A 92 2.45 3.72 13.47
CA SER A 92 2.63 4.46 12.19
C SER A 92 3.52 5.73 12.30
N ALA A 93 3.58 6.50 11.21
CA ALA A 93 4.71 7.24 10.65
C ALA A 93 5.35 8.37 11.47
N ALA A 94 6.60 8.68 11.08
CA ALA A 94 7.55 9.64 11.61
C ALA A 94 7.06 11.07 11.91
N ASN A 95 5.79 11.43 11.67
CA ASN A 95 5.27 12.80 11.81
C ASN A 95 3.76 12.90 12.19
N LYS A 96 3.09 11.82 12.63
CA LYS A 96 1.69 11.90 13.12
C LYS A 96 1.57 11.42 14.56
N THR A 97 0.82 12.18 15.36
CA THR A 97 0.56 11.88 16.77
C THR A 97 -0.23 10.57 16.91
N SER A 98 0.17 9.72 17.85
CA SER A 98 -0.61 8.55 18.28
C SER A 98 -1.96 9.05 18.81
N ASN A 99 -2.99 8.93 17.97
CA ASN A 99 -4.30 9.51 18.23
C ASN A 99 -5.08 8.56 19.14
N ALA A 100 -5.38 8.99 20.38
CA ALA A 100 -6.52 8.47 21.12
C ALA A 100 -7.74 9.26 20.63
N PRO A 101 -8.64 8.64 19.84
CA PRO A 101 -9.79 9.36 19.34
C PRO A 101 -10.60 9.94 20.51
N PRO A 102 -11.18 11.14 20.40
CA PRO A 102 -11.92 11.76 21.49
C PRO A 102 -13.02 10.82 22.02
N GLY A 103 -12.98 10.52 23.33
CA GLY A 103 -13.96 9.65 23.98
C GLY A 103 -13.63 8.16 23.97
N GLU A 104 -12.56 7.73 23.29
CA GLU A 104 -12.10 6.35 23.30
C GLU A 104 -11.20 6.04 24.52
N GLN A 105 -11.26 4.80 24.99
CA GLN A 105 -10.44 4.35 26.12
C GLN A 105 -8.96 4.15 25.74
N TYR A 106 -8.69 3.81 24.48
CA TYR A 106 -7.36 3.46 23.98
C TYR A 106 -7.00 4.30 22.74
N THR A 107 -5.73 4.31 22.37
CA THR A 107 -5.31 4.79 21.04
C THR A 107 -5.98 3.98 19.94
N ALA A 108 -6.07 4.52 18.73
CA ALA A 108 -6.61 3.78 17.59
C ALA A 108 -5.89 2.44 17.36
N PHE A 109 -4.55 2.44 17.41
CA PHE A 109 -3.75 1.23 17.23
C PHE A 109 -3.97 0.22 18.36
N THR A 110 -3.86 0.65 19.61
CA THR A 110 -3.99 -0.24 20.77
C THR A 110 -5.42 -0.76 20.91
N GLY A 111 -6.42 0.08 20.65
CA GLY A 111 -7.83 -0.30 20.65
C GLY A 111 -8.10 -1.42 19.65
N VAL A 112 -7.67 -1.27 18.40
CA VAL A 112 -7.80 -2.31 17.36
C VAL A 112 -6.99 -3.56 17.72
N MET A 113 -5.78 -3.41 18.29
CA MET A 113 -4.98 -4.57 18.72
C MET A 113 -5.69 -5.37 19.82
N ILE A 114 -6.26 -4.69 20.81
CA ILE A 114 -7.04 -5.32 21.89
C ILE A 114 -8.28 -6.01 21.34
N GLU A 115 -9.00 -5.37 20.41
CA GLU A 115 -10.16 -5.93 19.71
C GLU A 115 -9.78 -7.26 19.05
N VAL A 116 -8.74 -7.29 18.20
CA VAL A 116 -8.27 -8.50 17.51
C VAL A 116 -7.86 -9.59 18.49
N LEU A 117 -7.14 -9.26 19.55
CA LEU A 117 -6.67 -10.24 20.53
C LEU A 117 -7.79 -10.81 21.42
N ARG A 118 -8.88 -10.06 21.64
CA ARG A 118 -10.02 -10.50 22.48
C ARG A 118 -11.09 -11.22 21.68
N GLU A 119 -11.47 -10.65 20.54
CA GLU A 119 -12.57 -11.16 19.72
C GLU A 119 -12.10 -12.26 18.78
N GLY A 120 -10.84 -12.19 18.34
CA GLY A 120 -10.27 -13.11 17.39
C GLY A 120 -10.42 -12.64 15.93
N ILE A 121 -9.94 -13.48 15.01
CA ILE A 121 -10.06 -13.27 13.57
C ILE A 121 -11.02 -14.34 13.03
N PRO A 122 -12.26 -13.97 12.63
CA PRO A 122 -13.21 -14.91 12.03
C PRO A 122 -12.63 -15.59 10.80
N GLU A 123 -13.03 -16.84 10.54
CA GLU A 123 -12.51 -17.65 9.41
C GLU A 123 -10.99 -17.86 9.41
N GLY A 124 -10.30 -17.43 10.48
CA GLY A 124 -8.86 -17.54 10.62
C GLY A 124 -8.39 -18.84 11.29
N PRO A 125 -7.07 -19.01 11.45
CA PRO A 125 -6.47 -20.19 12.06
C PRO A 125 -6.84 -20.35 13.56
N GLU A 126 -6.59 -21.53 14.13
CA GLU A 126 -6.83 -21.84 15.55
C GLU A 126 -6.03 -20.91 16.51
N THR A 127 -4.89 -20.41 16.05
CA THR A 127 -4.03 -19.49 16.78
C THR A 127 -3.70 -18.28 15.94
N ILE A 128 -3.68 -17.10 16.55
CA ILE A 128 -3.28 -15.84 15.91
C ILE A 128 -1.76 -15.72 16.01
N SER A 129 -1.08 -15.73 14.86
CA SER A 129 0.35 -15.43 14.77
C SER A 129 0.63 -13.92 14.82
N LEU A 130 1.90 -13.54 14.93
CA LEU A 130 2.31 -12.13 14.78
C LEU A 130 2.02 -11.59 13.37
N ASN A 131 2.11 -12.44 12.35
CA ASN A 131 1.71 -12.11 10.98
C ASN A 131 0.21 -11.84 10.90
N ASP A 132 -0.62 -12.75 11.43
CA ASP A 132 -2.08 -12.62 11.43
C ASP A 132 -2.52 -11.35 12.17
N LEU A 133 -1.89 -11.05 13.31
CA LEU A 133 -2.15 -9.83 14.07
C LEU A 133 -1.83 -8.58 13.24
N TYR A 134 -0.67 -8.53 12.58
CA TYR A 134 -0.33 -7.40 11.71
C TYR A 134 -1.34 -7.25 10.57
N THR A 135 -1.68 -8.33 9.88
CA THR A 135 -2.60 -8.27 8.74
C THR A 135 -3.97 -7.77 9.17
N ALA A 136 -4.45 -8.21 10.34
CA ALA A 136 -5.74 -7.78 10.89
C ALA A 136 -5.69 -6.31 11.32
N LEU A 137 -4.58 -5.88 11.91
CA LEU A 137 -4.35 -4.48 12.28
C LEU A 137 -4.29 -3.58 11.04
N ASP A 138 -3.53 -3.94 10.01
CA ASP A 138 -3.39 -3.15 8.79
C ASP A 138 -4.76 -2.96 8.11
N TRP A 139 -5.51 -4.06 7.96
CA TRP A 139 -6.86 -4.00 7.42
C TRP A 139 -7.79 -3.11 8.26
N LYS A 140 -7.96 -3.41 9.56
CA LYS A 140 -8.93 -2.70 10.41
C LYS A 140 -8.59 -1.22 10.60
N LEU A 141 -7.30 -0.87 10.71
CA LEU A 141 -6.87 0.52 10.83
C LEU A 141 -7.18 1.29 9.53
N ARG A 142 -6.82 0.75 8.37
CA ARG A 142 -7.10 1.40 7.08
C ARG A 142 -8.59 1.51 6.80
N ALA A 143 -9.37 0.47 7.09
CA ALA A 143 -10.84 0.50 6.95
C ALA A 143 -11.49 1.60 7.81
N ARG A 144 -10.85 1.98 8.93
CA ARG A 144 -11.28 3.07 9.82
C ARG A 144 -10.60 4.41 9.52
N ASN A 145 -9.90 4.53 8.39
CA ASN A 145 -9.10 5.70 8.01
C ASN A 145 -8.03 6.10 9.04
N HIS A 146 -7.56 5.13 9.83
CA HIS A 146 -6.41 5.30 10.71
C HIS A 146 -5.11 4.97 9.97
N PRO A 147 -3.99 5.56 10.41
CA PRO A 147 -2.69 5.21 9.87
C PRO A 147 -2.39 3.71 9.95
N ALA A 148 -1.77 3.19 8.90
CA ALA A 148 -1.36 1.80 8.81
C ALA A 148 -0.18 1.49 9.73
N PRO A 149 -0.18 0.33 10.41
CA PRO A 149 0.96 -0.11 11.18
C PRO A 149 2.13 -0.44 10.26
N LYS A 150 3.35 -0.40 10.78
CA LYS A 150 4.54 -0.88 10.05
C LYS A 150 5.17 -2.05 10.80
N ARG A 151 5.67 -3.01 10.03
CA ARG A 151 6.29 -4.25 10.52
C ARG A 151 7.71 -4.37 9.99
N VAL A 152 8.59 -4.94 10.82
CA VAL A 152 9.86 -5.54 10.40
C VAL A 152 9.97 -6.91 11.06
N ASN A 153 10.29 -7.94 10.30
CA ASN A 153 10.48 -9.30 10.81
C ASN A 153 11.67 -9.96 10.13
N ASN A 154 12.28 -10.93 10.82
CA ASN A 154 13.30 -11.81 10.25
C ASN A 154 13.06 -13.26 10.66
N GLY A 155 13.31 -14.18 9.72
CA GLY A 155 13.10 -15.61 9.89
C GLY A 155 11.63 -15.95 10.16
N THR A 156 11.41 -17.02 10.92
CA THR A 156 10.07 -17.55 11.22
C THR A 156 9.35 -16.83 12.36
N ALA A 157 9.86 -15.68 12.81
CA ALA A 157 9.28 -14.94 13.94
C ALA A 157 7.82 -14.53 13.68
N SER A 158 7.48 -14.23 12.43
CA SER A 158 6.13 -13.85 11.99
C SER A 158 5.09 -14.96 12.19
N GLU A 159 5.51 -16.22 12.05
CA GLU A 159 4.63 -17.40 12.09
C GLU A 159 4.33 -17.88 13.51
N ILE A 160 4.85 -17.19 14.52
CA ILE A 160 4.72 -17.61 15.91
C ILE A 160 3.33 -17.29 16.40
N ALA A 161 2.61 -18.33 16.77
CA ALA A 161 1.35 -18.26 17.50
C ALA A 161 1.52 -17.45 18.79
N LEU A 162 0.86 -16.29 18.87
CA LEU A 162 0.85 -15.40 20.02
C LEU A 162 -0.24 -15.78 21.01
N VAL A 163 -1.47 -16.00 20.51
CA VAL A 163 -2.65 -16.35 21.31
C VAL A 163 -3.55 -17.35 20.58
N ARG A 164 -4.47 -18.00 21.32
CA ARG A 164 -5.58 -18.74 20.69
C ARG A 164 -6.55 -17.76 20.03
N ASN A 165 -7.04 -18.12 18.86
CA ASN A 165 -8.04 -17.35 18.16
C ASN A 165 -9.42 -17.64 18.77
N ASN A 166 -10.00 -16.65 19.45
CA ASN A 166 -11.31 -16.80 20.10
C ASN A 166 -12.48 -16.92 19.09
N ALA A 167 -12.26 -16.51 17.83
CA ALA A 167 -13.22 -16.64 16.74
C ALA A 167 -13.07 -17.94 15.94
N PHE A 168 -12.19 -18.85 16.36
CA PHE A 168 -11.96 -20.10 15.63
C PHE A 168 -13.19 -21.02 15.69
N ASP A 169 -13.67 -21.43 14.52
CA ASP A 169 -14.68 -22.46 14.37
C ASP A 169 -14.08 -23.70 13.68
N PRO A 170 -13.88 -24.82 14.39
CA PRO A 170 -13.34 -26.05 13.80
C PRO A 170 -14.27 -26.69 12.75
N ARG A 171 -15.52 -26.22 12.63
CA ARG A 171 -16.51 -26.72 11.65
C ARG A 171 -16.54 -25.88 10.38
N ALA A 172 -15.91 -24.71 10.37
CA ALA A 172 -15.77 -23.92 9.15
C ALA A 172 -14.98 -24.74 8.10
N LYS A 173 -15.27 -24.53 6.80
CA LYS A 173 -14.39 -25.03 5.74
C LYS A 173 -12.97 -24.54 6.03
N ALA A 174 -11.98 -25.39 5.73
CA ALA A 174 -10.59 -25.24 6.14
C ALA A 174 -10.18 -23.77 6.33
N PRO A 175 -9.69 -23.38 7.52
CA PRO A 175 -9.40 -21.99 7.83
C PRO A 175 -8.41 -21.44 6.80
N ASP A 176 -8.78 -20.36 6.14
CA ASP A 176 -7.88 -19.66 5.24
C ASP A 176 -6.77 -19.03 6.12
N ALA A 177 -5.52 -19.16 5.68
CA ALA A 177 -4.42 -18.46 6.33
C ALA A 177 -4.69 -16.94 6.21
N GLY A 178 -4.86 -16.27 7.36
CA GLY A 178 -5.12 -14.83 7.40
C GLY A 178 -6.58 -14.39 7.46
N GLY A 179 -7.53 -15.25 7.84
CA GLY A 179 -8.90 -14.82 8.16
C GLY A 179 -9.80 -14.65 6.93
N PRO A 180 -10.78 -13.72 6.95
CA PRO A 180 -11.78 -13.62 5.90
C PRO A 180 -11.15 -13.32 4.54
N ALA A 181 -11.75 -13.84 3.46
CA ALA A 181 -11.18 -13.77 2.10
C ALA A 181 -10.83 -12.35 1.60
N TYR A 182 -11.54 -11.30 2.05
CA TYR A 182 -11.20 -9.91 1.68
C TYR A 182 -9.86 -9.46 2.28
N MET A 183 -9.56 -9.91 3.51
CA MET A 183 -8.36 -9.53 4.25
C MET A 183 -7.15 -10.29 3.70
N SER A 184 -7.30 -11.59 3.41
CA SER A 184 -6.25 -12.39 2.79
C SER A 184 -5.91 -11.90 1.38
N LEU A 185 -6.91 -11.61 0.55
CA LEU A 185 -6.68 -11.05 -0.79
C LEU A 185 -6.05 -9.66 -0.75
N TYR A 186 -6.53 -8.78 0.13
CA TYR A 186 -5.90 -7.47 0.31
C TYR A 186 -4.43 -7.61 0.79
N SER A 187 -4.16 -8.50 1.74
CA SER A 187 -2.80 -8.78 2.20
C SER A 187 -1.91 -9.24 1.05
N GLN A 188 -2.43 -10.07 0.15
CA GLN A 188 -1.68 -10.51 -1.02
C GLN A 188 -1.34 -9.35 -1.96
N VAL A 189 -2.28 -8.42 -2.19
CA VAL A 189 -2.04 -7.19 -2.97
C VAL A 189 -1.00 -6.29 -2.30
N ALA A 190 -1.08 -6.16 -0.98
CA ALA A 190 -0.28 -5.23 -0.20
C ALA A 190 1.16 -5.69 0.04
N ASP A 191 1.40 -6.99 0.08
CA ASP A 191 2.72 -7.55 0.27
C ASP A 191 3.62 -7.28 -0.94
N ALA A 192 4.73 -6.58 -0.71
CA ALA A 192 5.69 -6.23 -1.75
C ALA A 192 6.57 -7.41 -2.16
N ASP A 193 6.71 -8.43 -1.31
CA ASP A 193 7.53 -9.62 -1.56
C ASP A 193 6.79 -10.65 -2.43
N ASN A 194 5.46 -10.52 -2.53
CA ASN A 194 4.68 -11.36 -3.43
C ASN A 194 5.03 -11.10 -4.90
N GLU A 195 5.01 -12.18 -5.69
CA GLU A 195 5.18 -12.08 -7.14
C GLU A 195 4.16 -11.10 -7.74
N PRO A 196 4.58 -10.15 -8.60
CA PRO A 196 3.70 -9.15 -9.19
C PRO A 196 2.42 -9.71 -9.79
N ARG A 197 2.50 -10.85 -10.49
CA ARG A 197 1.35 -11.51 -11.10
C ARG A 197 0.33 -11.99 -10.07
N SER A 198 0.78 -12.54 -8.96
CA SER A 198 -0.09 -12.97 -7.86
C SER A 198 -0.83 -11.79 -7.23
N ARG A 199 -0.16 -10.64 -7.09
CA ARG A 199 -0.77 -9.40 -6.60
C ARG A 199 -1.87 -8.89 -7.55
N ILE A 200 -1.62 -8.95 -8.86
CA ILE A 200 -2.61 -8.57 -9.89
C ILE A 200 -3.84 -9.50 -9.84
N ILE A 201 -3.63 -10.82 -9.76
CA ILE A 201 -4.73 -11.80 -9.66
C ILE A 201 -5.58 -11.54 -8.42
N ALA A 202 -4.94 -11.25 -7.28
CA ALA A 202 -5.67 -10.92 -6.05
C ALA A 202 -6.50 -9.63 -6.19
N LEU A 203 -5.97 -8.60 -6.86
CA LEU A 203 -6.69 -7.36 -7.17
C LEU A 203 -7.88 -7.58 -8.11
N GLU A 204 -7.72 -8.43 -9.13
CA GLU A 204 -8.80 -8.84 -10.03
C GLU A 204 -9.91 -9.57 -9.26
N GLU A 205 -9.57 -10.50 -8.37
CA GLU A 205 -10.54 -11.22 -7.56
C GLU A 205 -11.29 -10.29 -6.59
N ILE A 206 -10.61 -9.33 -5.97
CA ILE A 206 -11.24 -8.27 -5.15
C ILE A 206 -12.24 -7.50 -6.01
N THR A 207 -11.84 -7.06 -7.20
CA THR A 207 -12.67 -6.30 -8.12
C THR A 207 -13.93 -7.07 -8.52
N ASP A 208 -13.78 -8.34 -8.88
CA ASP A 208 -14.90 -9.20 -9.28
C ASP A 208 -15.90 -9.43 -8.14
N LYS A 209 -15.40 -9.61 -6.91
CA LYS A 209 -16.25 -9.78 -5.73
C LYS A 209 -16.96 -8.47 -5.34
N ALA A 210 -16.31 -7.32 -5.49
CA ALA A 210 -16.92 -6.01 -5.28
C ALA A 210 -18.06 -5.74 -6.28
N LYS A 211 -17.86 -6.08 -7.57
CA LYS A 211 -18.88 -6.02 -8.63
C LYS A 211 -20.10 -6.90 -8.36
N LYS A 212 -19.90 -8.02 -7.66
CA LYS A 212 -20.98 -8.91 -7.21
C LYS A 212 -21.73 -8.39 -5.97
N GLY A 213 -21.44 -7.17 -5.52
CA GLY A 213 -22.14 -6.52 -4.41
C GLY A 213 -21.66 -6.92 -3.01
N LYS A 214 -20.46 -7.50 -2.88
CA LYS A 214 -19.90 -7.83 -1.57
C LYS A 214 -19.20 -6.61 -0.96
N GLU A 215 -19.72 -6.12 0.16
CA GLU A 215 -19.31 -4.85 0.78
C GLU A 215 -17.84 -4.83 1.24
N ASP A 216 -17.36 -5.89 1.89
CA ASP A 216 -15.97 -5.94 2.37
C ASP A 216 -14.95 -5.81 1.23
N PHE A 217 -15.30 -6.25 0.02
CA PHE A 217 -14.44 -6.10 -1.15
C PHE A 217 -14.48 -4.69 -1.74
N ARG A 218 -15.57 -3.93 -1.52
CA ARG A 218 -15.60 -2.49 -1.82
C ARG A 218 -14.73 -1.73 -0.84
N ILE A 219 -14.77 -2.09 0.44
CA ILE A 219 -13.85 -1.56 1.46
C ILE A 219 -12.40 -1.86 1.06
N ALA A 220 -12.10 -3.07 0.57
CA ALA A 220 -10.76 -3.41 0.08
C ALA A 220 -10.31 -2.48 -1.06
N LEU A 221 -11.19 -2.21 -2.04
CA LEU A 221 -10.90 -1.26 -3.11
C LEU A 221 -10.67 0.15 -2.57
N THR A 222 -11.46 0.63 -1.61
CA THR A 222 -11.27 1.95 -0.96
C THR A 222 -9.93 2.04 -0.25
N ILE A 223 -9.52 0.97 0.43
CA ILE A 223 -8.20 0.88 1.08
C ILE A 223 -7.10 0.93 0.01
N ILE A 224 -7.22 0.15 -1.05
CA ILE A 224 -6.22 0.11 -2.13
C ILE A 224 -6.12 1.48 -2.82
N ALA A 225 -7.24 2.14 -3.10
CA ALA A 225 -7.32 3.45 -3.75
C ALA A 225 -6.62 4.57 -2.97
N THR A 226 -6.51 4.45 -1.65
CA THR A 226 -5.92 5.47 -0.76
C THR A 226 -4.55 5.06 -0.20
N ASN A 227 -4.08 3.85 -0.50
CA ASN A 227 -2.83 3.32 0.02
C ASN A 227 -1.63 3.75 -0.82
N THR A 228 -0.97 4.82 -0.37
CA THR A 228 0.23 5.39 -1.01
C THR A 228 1.47 4.50 -0.97
N ASP A 229 1.47 3.42 -0.17
CA ASP A 229 2.54 2.41 -0.19
C ASP A 229 2.41 1.45 -1.40
N LEU A 230 1.26 1.40 -2.08
CA LEU A 230 1.03 0.50 -3.22
C LEU A 230 1.49 1.12 -4.56
N PRO A 231 1.78 0.29 -5.57
CA PRO A 231 1.96 0.76 -6.93
C PRO A 231 0.79 1.64 -7.40
N LEU A 232 1.08 2.77 -8.02
CA LEU A 232 0.11 3.75 -8.51
C LEU A 232 -0.92 3.10 -9.42
N LEU A 233 -0.53 2.13 -10.25
CA LEU A 233 -1.46 1.42 -11.12
C LEU A 233 -2.52 0.61 -10.37
N PHE A 234 -2.21 0.06 -9.20
CA PHE A 234 -3.20 -0.65 -8.39
C PHE A 234 -4.20 0.33 -7.80
N GLN A 235 -3.70 1.47 -7.31
CA GLN A 235 -4.53 2.55 -6.79
C GLN A 235 -5.43 3.15 -7.89
N ILE A 236 -4.89 3.45 -9.08
CA ILE A 236 -5.62 3.94 -10.26
C ILE A 236 -6.73 2.98 -10.65
N ASN A 237 -6.43 1.68 -10.75
CA ASN A 237 -7.44 0.66 -11.04
C ASN A 237 -8.54 0.66 -9.97
N ALA A 238 -8.19 0.66 -8.68
CA ALA A 238 -9.18 0.66 -7.61
C ALA A 238 -10.07 1.91 -7.63
N ILE A 239 -9.50 3.10 -7.85
CA ILE A 239 -10.25 4.36 -8.02
C ILE A 239 -11.26 4.24 -9.17
N TYR A 240 -10.81 3.74 -10.31
CA TYR A 240 -11.67 3.55 -11.48
C TYR A 240 -12.80 2.55 -11.20
N GLN A 241 -12.50 1.40 -10.57
CA GLN A 241 -13.53 0.41 -10.22
C GLN A 241 -14.54 0.96 -9.21
N LEU A 242 -14.10 1.70 -8.19
CA LEU A 242 -15.00 2.36 -7.23
C LEU A 242 -15.94 3.33 -7.93
N SER A 243 -15.42 4.11 -8.88
CA SER A 243 -16.24 5.03 -9.66
C SER A 243 -17.31 4.30 -10.48
N LEU A 244 -16.97 3.18 -11.13
CA LEU A 244 -17.92 2.34 -11.86
C LEU A 244 -18.99 1.70 -10.94
N LEU A 245 -18.65 1.44 -9.68
CA LEU A 245 -19.56 0.91 -8.67
C LEU A 245 -20.48 1.98 -8.05
N GLY A 246 -20.30 3.25 -8.44
CA GLY A 246 -21.06 4.38 -7.89
C GLY A 246 -20.50 4.93 -6.57
N GLU A 247 -19.36 4.43 -6.09
CA GLU A 247 -18.68 4.88 -4.88
C GLU A 247 -17.84 6.15 -5.13
N VAL A 248 -18.48 7.18 -5.71
CA VAL A 248 -17.81 8.40 -6.19
C VAL A 248 -17.01 9.11 -5.08
N PRO A 249 -17.53 9.29 -3.84
CA PRO A 249 -16.74 9.94 -2.79
C PRO A 249 -15.44 9.20 -2.46
N ALA A 250 -15.47 7.87 -2.42
CA ALA A 250 -14.29 7.03 -2.16
C ALA A 250 -13.29 7.10 -3.33
N ALA A 251 -13.79 7.05 -4.56
CA ALA A 251 -12.96 7.19 -5.76
C ALA A 251 -12.25 8.57 -5.81
N VAL A 252 -12.97 9.65 -5.51
CA VAL A 252 -12.40 11.01 -5.44
C VAL A 252 -11.36 11.11 -4.32
N ALA A 253 -11.64 10.54 -3.14
CA ALA A 253 -10.68 10.52 -2.03
C ALA A 253 -9.38 9.79 -2.39
N GLY A 254 -9.47 8.67 -3.12
CA GLY A 254 -8.30 7.98 -3.67
C GLY A 254 -7.55 8.85 -4.66
N LEU A 255 -8.25 9.48 -5.61
CA LEU A 255 -7.63 10.34 -6.63
C LEU A 255 -6.92 11.57 -6.02
N GLN A 256 -7.44 12.12 -4.92
CA GLN A 256 -6.83 13.21 -4.17
C GLN A 256 -5.45 12.86 -3.60
N THR A 257 -5.13 11.57 -3.43
CA THR A 257 -3.78 11.15 -3.01
C THR A 257 -2.74 11.31 -4.11
N MET A 258 -3.17 11.45 -5.37
CA MET A 258 -2.30 11.51 -6.55
C MET A 258 -2.28 12.86 -7.24
N THR A 259 -3.38 13.62 -7.19
CA THR A 259 -3.50 14.89 -7.90
C THR A 259 -4.37 15.89 -7.13
N VAL A 260 -3.96 17.15 -7.15
CA VAL A 260 -4.74 18.27 -6.59
C VAL A 260 -6.00 18.58 -7.41
N ASN A 261 -6.06 18.09 -8.65
CA ASN A 261 -7.19 18.33 -9.58
C ASN A 261 -8.25 17.21 -9.53
N ALA A 262 -8.21 16.37 -8.49
CA ALA A 262 -9.15 15.28 -8.27
C ALA A 262 -10.60 15.80 -8.20
N SER A 263 -11.49 15.20 -8.98
CA SER A 263 -12.87 15.65 -9.11
C SER A 263 -13.77 14.54 -9.63
N ALA A 264 -15.08 14.65 -9.41
CA ALA A 264 -16.04 13.69 -9.95
C ALA A 264 -16.07 13.74 -11.49
N GLU A 265 -15.92 14.94 -12.05
CA GLU A 265 -15.86 15.18 -13.49
C GLU A 265 -14.66 14.47 -14.14
N ALA A 266 -13.51 14.40 -13.45
CA ALA A 266 -12.35 13.64 -13.93
C ALA A 266 -12.63 12.13 -14.00
N LEU A 267 -13.44 11.60 -13.07
CA LEU A 267 -13.82 10.19 -13.07
C LEU A 267 -14.86 9.89 -14.16
N GLU A 268 -15.85 10.77 -14.34
CA GLU A 268 -16.81 10.68 -15.44
C GLU A 268 -16.12 10.71 -16.80
N GLU A 269 -15.13 11.59 -16.95
CA GLU A 269 -14.30 11.67 -18.14
C GLU A 269 -13.50 10.38 -18.37
N ALA A 270 -12.97 9.77 -17.30
CA ALA A 270 -12.28 8.49 -17.38
C ALA A 270 -13.22 7.36 -17.85
N HIS A 271 -14.47 7.33 -17.36
CA HIS A 271 -15.49 6.39 -17.83
C HIS A 271 -15.81 6.59 -19.33
N ARG A 272 -16.03 7.84 -19.76
CA ARG A 272 -16.29 8.19 -21.17
C ARG A 272 -15.16 7.72 -22.07
N THR A 273 -13.92 7.92 -21.62
CA THR A 273 -12.71 7.64 -22.38
C THR A 273 -12.41 6.14 -22.52
N LEU A 274 -12.74 5.35 -21.49
CA LEU A 274 -12.49 3.90 -21.45
C LEU A 274 -13.65 3.05 -21.96
N THR A 275 -14.82 3.64 -22.18
CA THR A 275 -15.93 2.94 -22.84
C THR A 275 -15.59 2.75 -24.31
N LEU A 276 -15.11 1.56 -24.67
CA LEU A 276 -14.66 1.23 -26.04
C LEU A 276 -15.78 1.43 -27.06
N PRO A 277 -15.59 2.27 -28.10
CA PRO A 277 -16.52 2.38 -29.21
C PRO A 277 -16.79 1.04 -29.92
N SER A 278 -17.97 0.96 -30.55
CA SER A 278 -18.45 -0.22 -31.27
C SER A 278 -17.65 -0.52 -32.53
N SER A 279 -16.98 0.47 -33.12
CA SER A 279 -16.22 0.36 -34.36
C SER A 279 -14.83 1.03 -34.32
N THR A 280 -13.95 0.66 -35.25
CA THR A 280 -12.63 1.32 -35.43
C THR A 280 -12.79 2.79 -35.79
N GLN A 281 -13.80 3.11 -36.59
CA GLN A 281 -13.93 4.45 -37.12
C GLN A 281 -14.35 5.42 -36.02
N GLU A 282 -15.33 5.04 -35.20
CA GLU A 282 -15.73 5.78 -33.99
C GLU A 282 -14.55 5.94 -33.02
N TRP A 283 -13.74 4.88 -32.86
CA TRP A 283 -12.52 4.93 -32.07
C TRP A 283 -11.54 6.01 -32.53
N LEU A 284 -11.21 6.00 -33.82
CA LEU A 284 -10.25 6.94 -34.41
C LEU A 284 -10.81 8.37 -34.41
N GLU A 285 -12.11 8.53 -34.58
CA GLU A 285 -12.79 9.83 -34.45
C GLU A 285 -12.72 10.35 -33.01
N GLN A 286 -12.98 9.50 -32.01
CA GLN A 286 -12.86 9.86 -30.60
C GLN A 286 -11.42 10.27 -30.24
N LEU A 287 -10.42 9.51 -30.69
CA LEU A 287 -9.01 9.86 -30.46
C LEU A 287 -8.65 11.21 -31.08
N LYS A 288 -9.12 11.51 -32.29
CA LYS A 288 -8.91 12.82 -32.92
C LYS A 288 -9.58 13.95 -32.13
N GLN A 289 -10.82 13.73 -31.66
CA GLN A 289 -11.55 14.71 -30.85
C GLN A 289 -10.83 15.00 -29.52
N ASP A 290 -10.30 13.96 -28.88
CA ASP A 290 -9.57 14.07 -27.62
C ASP A 290 -8.11 14.58 -27.82
N ASN A 291 -7.70 14.92 -29.04
CA ASN A 291 -6.34 15.34 -29.42
C ASN A 291 -5.25 14.27 -29.19
N TRP A 292 -5.57 13.00 -29.41
CA TRP A 292 -4.63 11.87 -29.34
C TRP A 292 -4.17 11.45 -30.73
N ASN A 293 -2.85 11.45 -30.95
CA ASN A 293 -2.25 11.01 -32.20
C ASN A 293 -2.12 9.48 -32.26
N ALA A 294 -3.08 8.80 -32.88
CA ALA A 294 -2.97 7.36 -33.15
C ALA A 294 -2.68 7.08 -34.64
N PRO A 295 -1.52 6.48 -34.97
CA PRO A 295 -1.22 6.07 -36.35
C PRO A 295 -1.94 4.78 -36.77
N PHE A 296 -2.82 4.22 -35.92
CA PHE A 296 -3.42 2.90 -36.11
C PHE A 296 -4.59 2.92 -37.10
N GLN A 297 -4.61 2.00 -38.07
CA GLN A 297 -5.60 2.00 -39.17
C GLN A 297 -6.73 0.96 -39.01
N ARG A 298 -6.67 0.02 -38.03
CA ARG A 298 -7.64 -1.09 -37.96
C ARG A 298 -7.86 -1.65 -36.54
N TYR A 299 -9.03 -1.44 -35.94
CA TYR A 299 -9.43 -1.99 -34.62
C TYR A 299 -10.45 -3.14 -34.78
N GLN A 300 -10.33 -4.21 -33.99
CA GLN A 300 -11.36 -5.23 -33.90
C GLN A 300 -11.73 -5.48 -32.43
N ARG A 301 -12.99 -5.19 -32.08
CA ARG A 301 -13.57 -5.27 -30.73
C ARG A 301 -13.34 -6.62 -30.01
N TRP A 302 -13.06 -7.70 -30.74
CA TRP A 302 -12.95 -9.07 -30.22
C TRP A 302 -11.52 -9.66 -30.25
N HIS A 303 -10.52 -8.91 -30.74
CA HIS A 303 -9.11 -9.31 -30.73
C HIS A 303 -8.28 -8.32 -29.92
N MET A 304 -8.48 -8.26 -28.59
CA MET A 304 -7.43 -7.78 -27.68
C MET A 304 -6.41 -8.91 -27.50
N HIS A 305 -5.66 -9.24 -28.55
CA HIS A 305 -4.46 -10.06 -28.34
C HIS A 305 -3.38 -9.16 -27.74
N LEU A 306 -2.80 -9.61 -26.62
CA LEU A 306 -1.66 -9.01 -25.92
C LEU A 306 -0.41 -8.75 -26.82
N THR A 307 -0.47 -9.08 -28.11
CA THR A 307 0.53 -8.72 -29.12
C THR A 307 0.39 -7.27 -29.62
N ASP A 308 -0.75 -6.61 -29.41
CA ASP A 308 -0.96 -5.18 -29.69
C ASP A 308 -0.68 -4.34 -28.43
N ALA A 309 0.53 -4.44 -27.88
CA ALA A 309 0.94 -3.70 -26.70
C ALA A 309 0.50 -2.22 -26.77
N ASP A 310 0.61 -1.61 -27.96
CA ASP A 310 0.22 -0.22 -28.27
C ASP A 310 -1.20 0.19 -27.83
N LEU A 311 -2.20 -0.70 -27.91
CA LEU A 311 -3.57 -0.38 -27.54
C LEU A 311 -3.72 -0.26 -26.03
N TRP A 312 -3.16 -1.20 -25.27
CA TRP A 312 -3.17 -1.14 -23.80
C TRP A 312 -2.43 0.10 -23.29
N GLY A 313 -1.30 0.42 -23.91
CA GLY A 313 -0.53 1.62 -23.57
C GLY A 313 -1.32 2.91 -23.79
N ILE A 314 -2.03 3.03 -24.93
CA ILE A 314 -2.94 4.16 -25.20
C ILE A 314 -4.05 4.20 -24.16
N HIS A 315 -4.62 3.05 -23.81
CA HIS A 315 -5.68 2.96 -22.82
C HIS A 315 -5.32 3.51 -21.47
N MET A 316 -4.20 3.03 -20.93
CA MET A 316 -3.73 3.44 -19.63
C MET A 316 -3.31 4.90 -19.63
N ALA A 317 -2.63 5.35 -20.69
CA ALA A 317 -2.31 6.76 -20.87
C ALA A 317 -3.57 7.62 -20.84
N ARG A 318 -4.59 7.26 -21.63
CA ARG A 318 -5.87 7.96 -21.68
C ARG A 318 -6.58 7.97 -20.33
N MET A 319 -6.60 6.86 -19.61
CA MET A 319 -7.18 6.79 -18.25
C MET A 319 -6.46 7.73 -17.29
N MET A 320 -5.13 7.68 -17.22
CA MET A 320 -4.34 8.53 -16.33
C MET A 320 -4.57 10.02 -16.63
N ARG A 321 -4.69 10.38 -17.91
CA ARG A 321 -4.92 11.76 -18.35
C ARG A 321 -6.35 12.22 -18.09
N ALA A 322 -7.35 11.38 -18.32
CA ALA A 322 -8.74 11.66 -17.96
C ALA A 322 -8.89 11.88 -16.44
N MET A 323 -8.15 11.10 -15.64
CA MET A 323 -8.04 11.27 -14.19
C MET A 323 -7.20 12.49 -13.75
N ARG A 324 -6.73 13.31 -14.71
CA ARG A 324 -5.95 14.54 -14.47
C ARG A 324 -4.66 14.32 -13.69
N LEU A 325 -4.00 13.19 -13.93
CA LEU A 325 -2.65 12.92 -13.41
C LEU A 325 -1.63 13.73 -14.22
N ASP A 326 -0.69 14.37 -13.53
CA ASP A 326 0.39 15.10 -14.18
C ASP A 326 1.42 14.15 -14.80
N ILE A 327 2.31 14.71 -15.62
CA ILE A 327 3.32 13.94 -16.35
C ILE A 327 4.25 13.16 -15.40
N ASN A 328 4.60 13.74 -14.25
CA ASN A 328 5.51 13.12 -13.29
C ASN A 328 4.87 11.91 -12.62
N THR A 329 3.59 12.02 -12.27
CA THR A 329 2.80 10.93 -11.70
C THR A 329 2.61 9.82 -12.73
N CYS A 330 2.35 10.17 -13.99
CA CYS A 330 2.29 9.20 -15.10
C CYS A 330 3.63 8.47 -15.25
N ILE A 331 4.76 9.19 -15.33
CA ILE A 331 6.10 8.58 -15.46
C ILE A 331 6.40 7.68 -14.26
N ALA A 332 6.07 8.10 -13.04
CA ALA A 332 6.25 7.28 -11.83
C ALA A 332 5.42 6.00 -11.88
N ALA A 333 4.17 6.06 -12.36
CA ALA A 333 3.34 4.87 -12.52
C ALA A 333 3.93 3.88 -13.55
N VAL A 334 4.50 4.41 -14.63
CA VAL A 334 5.16 3.57 -15.65
C VAL A 334 6.50 3.00 -15.14
N ASP A 335 7.26 3.77 -14.37
CA ASP A 335 8.49 3.29 -13.71
C ASP A 335 8.19 2.13 -12.76
N GLN A 336 7.15 2.25 -11.95
CA GLN A 336 6.70 1.17 -11.07
C GLN A 336 6.23 -0.06 -11.85
N LEU A 337 5.63 0.12 -13.03
CA LEU A 337 5.26 -1.01 -13.89
C LEU A 337 6.50 -1.79 -14.36
N ALA A 338 7.55 -1.09 -14.80
CA ALA A 338 8.80 -1.72 -15.21
C ALA A 338 9.56 -2.35 -14.04
N ASN A 339 9.75 -1.60 -12.95
CA ASN A 339 10.71 -1.94 -11.90
C ASN A 339 10.09 -2.70 -10.72
N VAL A 340 8.85 -2.40 -10.37
CA VAL A 340 8.15 -3.03 -9.23
C VAL A 340 7.31 -4.21 -9.71
N LEU A 341 6.53 -4.02 -10.78
CA LEU A 341 5.68 -5.07 -11.34
C LEU A 341 6.40 -5.96 -12.36
N LYS A 342 7.64 -5.61 -12.71
CA LYS A 342 8.52 -6.39 -13.61
C LYS A 342 7.92 -6.61 -15.00
N ASP A 343 7.19 -5.63 -15.52
CA ASP A 343 6.58 -5.67 -16.85
C ASP A 343 7.06 -4.50 -17.73
N THR A 344 8.29 -4.65 -18.25
CA THR A 344 8.95 -3.64 -19.08
C THR A 344 8.23 -3.42 -20.41
N ASP A 345 7.68 -4.47 -21.02
CA ASP A 345 6.98 -4.36 -22.30
C ASP A 345 5.73 -3.47 -22.18
N LEU A 346 4.98 -3.68 -21.10
CA LEU A 346 3.78 -2.91 -20.80
C LEU A 346 4.13 -1.47 -20.38
N ALA A 347 5.25 -1.27 -19.68
CA ALA A 347 5.80 0.04 -19.38
C ALA A 347 6.16 0.80 -20.67
N ILE A 348 6.95 0.20 -21.56
CA ILE A 348 7.32 0.77 -22.86
C ILE A 348 6.06 1.16 -23.65
N SER A 349 5.07 0.28 -23.67
CA SER A 349 3.80 0.58 -24.34
C SER A 349 3.08 1.78 -23.75
N THR A 350 3.00 1.87 -22.43
CA THR A 350 2.31 2.98 -21.75
C THR A 350 2.98 4.31 -22.02
N VAL A 351 4.33 4.37 -22.02
CA VAL A 351 5.06 5.58 -22.40
C VAL A 351 4.80 5.95 -23.86
N LYS A 352 4.81 4.98 -24.78
CA LYS A 352 4.44 5.21 -26.18
C LYS A 352 3.00 5.73 -26.30
N GLY A 353 2.08 5.23 -25.47
CA GLY A 353 0.72 5.74 -25.34
C GLY A 353 0.69 7.20 -24.91
N LEU A 354 1.39 7.56 -23.82
CA LEU A 354 1.48 8.93 -23.31
C LEU A 354 2.05 9.90 -24.35
N ARG A 355 3.05 9.48 -25.13
CA ARG A 355 3.62 10.29 -26.22
C ARG A 355 2.62 10.65 -27.32
N ARG A 356 1.45 9.99 -27.36
CA ARG A 356 0.37 10.26 -28.31
C ARG A 356 -0.59 11.34 -27.81
N ASP A 357 -0.52 11.75 -26.54
CA ASP A 357 -1.32 12.87 -26.03
C ASP A 357 -0.80 14.19 -26.61
N GLY A 358 -1.55 14.78 -27.53
CA GLY A 358 -1.18 16.04 -28.19
C GLY A 358 -1.38 17.28 -27.31
N SER A 359 -1.87 17.11 -26.07
CA SER A 359 -1.95 18.20 -25.09
C SER A 359 -0.62 18.47 -24.37
N PHE A 360 0.35 17.56 -24.47
CA PHE A 360 1.65 17.74 -23.84
C PHE A 360 2.49 18.82 -24.52
N THR A 361 3.23 19.56 -23.70
CA THR A 361 4.23 20.53 -24.14
C THR A 361 5.44 19.83 -24.74
N HIS A 362 6.26 20.58 -25.49
CA HIS A 362 7.52 20.06 -26.02
C HIS A 362 8.43 19.47 -24.92
N ILE A 363 8.51 20.13 -23.76
CA ILE A 363 9.34 19.70 -22.63
C ILE A 363 8.83 18.36 -22.06
N GLU A 364 7.52 18.17 -21.96
CA GLU A 364 6.91 16.93 -21.48
C GLU A 364 7.12 15.77 -22.47
N HIS A 365 7.03 16.03 -23.78
CA HIS A 365 7.39 15.03 -24.78
C HIS A 365 8.88 14.65 -24.71
N GLU A 366 9.78 15.60 -24.49
CA GLU A 366 11.22 15.34 -24.29
C GLU A 366 11.47 14.45 -23.07
N ALA A 367 10.78 14.72 -21.95
CA ALA A 367 10.88 13.90 -20.75
C ALA A 367 10.40 12.45 -20.99
N LEU A 368 9.31 12.27 -21.74
CA LEU A 368 8.83 10.94 -22.14
C LEU A 368 9.82 10.22 -23.07
N ASP A 369 10.46 10.94 -23.99
CA ASP A 369 11.48 10.39 -24.89
C ASP A 369 12.73 9.94 -24.13
N ASP A 370 13.19 10.75 -23.17
CA ASP A 370 14.29 10.39 -22.27
C ASP A 370 13.98 9.15 -21.45
N PHE A 371 12.77 9.07 -20.90
CA PHE A 371 12.35 7.93 -20.10
C PHE A 371 12.19 6.66 -20.94
N LEU A 372 11.61 6.76 -22.14
CA LEU A 372 11.50 5.65 -23.08
C LEU A 372 12.87 5.10 -23.50
N ARG A 373 13.86 5.98 -23.69
CA ARG A 373 15.25 5.58 -23.95
C ARG A 373 15.84 4.79 -22.80
N LYS A 374 15.59 5.20 -21.54
CA LYS A 374 16.07 4.44 -20.36
C LYS A 374 15.48 3.04 -20.32
N LEU A 375 14.17 2.90 -20.53
CA LEU A 375 13.46 1.62 -20.49
C LEU A 375 13.88 0.63 -21.58
N THR A 376 14.39 1.12 -22.72
CA THR A 376 14.77 0.28 -23.87
C THR A 376 16.24 -0.14 -23.87
N ILE A 377 17.05 0.37 -22.93
CA ILE A 377 18.47 0.04 -22.78
C ILE A 377 18.67 -1.05 -21.71
N THR A 378 17.79 -1.13 -20.72
CA THR A 378 17.63 -2.25 -19.76
C THR A 378 16.94 -3.44 -20.40
#